data_AF-A0A9D1SVR9-F1
#
_entry.id   AF-A0A9D1SVR9-F1
#
_cell.length_a   1.000
_cell.length_b   1.000
_cell.length_c   1.000
_cell.angle_alpha   90.00
_cell.angle_beta   90.00
_cell.angle_gamma   90.00
#
_symmetry.space_group_name_H-M   'P 1'
#
loop_
_entity.id
_entity.type
_entity.pdbx_description
1 polymer ?
#
loop_
_entity_poly.entity_id
_entity_poly.type
_entity_poly.pdbx_seq_one_letter_code
_entity_poly.pdbx_strand_id
1 'polypeptide(L)' 'RGEVVARVKAEGLSFLEGVRLGTFTVPGDGDLDFAPLFELLAESGYEGWMIVEAEQDPAIADPLEYAIKARKYIKKTAGI' A
#
# COMPACT_ATOMS: atom_id res chain seq x y z
N ARG A 1 2.85 -7.82 5.83
CA ARG A 1 3.69 -6.74 6.42
C ARG A 1 3.61 -6.66 7.96
N GLY A 2 2.63 -7.29 8.63
CA GLY A 2 2.41 -7.20 10.07
C GLY A 2 3.62 -7.56 10.95
N GLU A 3 4.41 -8.56 10.56
CA GLU A 3 5.64 -8.94 11.29
C GLU A 3 6.68 -7.81 11.32
N VAL A 4 6.89 -7.12 10.18
CA VAL A 4 7.81 -5.99 10.08
C VAL A 4 7.32 -4.82 10.94
N VAL A 5 6.02 -4.52 10.89
CA VAL A 5 5.41 -3.47 11.72
C VAL A 5 5.58 -3.78 13.21
N ALA A 6 5.34 -5.02 13.62
CA ALA A 6 5.49 -5.46 15.00
C ALA A 6 6.94 -5.29 15.47
N ARG A 7 7.90 -5.67 14.63
CA ARG A 7 9.34 -5.49 14.90
C ARG A 7 9.72 -4.02 15.06
N VAL A 8 9.33 -3.16 14.12
CA VAL A 8 9.61 -1.71 14.16
C VAL A 8 9.11 -1.09 15.47
N LYS A 9 7.91 -1.47 15.91
CA LYS A 9 7.33 -0.99 17.18
C LYS A 9 8.05 -1.54 18.40
N ALA A 10 8.37 -2.83 18.42
CA ALA A 10 9.01 -3.49 19.55
C ALA A 10 10.45 -2.99 19.77
N GLU A 11 11.17 -2.72 18.68
CA GLU A 11 12.56 -2.25 18.72
C GLU A 11 12.67 -0.70 18.77
N GLY A 12 11.55 0.03 18.66
CA GLY A 12 11.54 1.50 18.67
C GLY A 12 12.27 2.13 17.48
N LEU A 13 12.23 1.48 16.32
CA LEU A 13 12.96 1.92 15.12
C LEU A 13 12.35 3.19 14.54
N SER A 14 13.20 4.00 13.90
CA SER A 14 12.77 5.22 13.23
C SER A 14 11.90 4.94 12.01
N PHE A 15 11.20 5.96 11.53
CA PHE A 15 10.39 5.88 10.31
C PHE A 15 11.21 5.40 9.10
N LEU A 16 12.41 5.96 8.88
CA LEU A 16 13.26 5.60 7.75
C LEU A 16 13.75 4.15 7.85
N GLU A 17 14.05 3.66 9.05
CA GLU A 17 14.38 2.25 9.27
C GLU A 17 13.17 1.36 8.94
N GLY A 18 11.97 1.75 9.36
CA GLY A 18 10.73 1.05 9.01
C GLY A 18 10.47 1.00 7.50
N VAL A 19 10.71 2.10 6.78
CA VAL A 19 10.63 2.17 5.31
C VAL A 19 11.61 1.16 4.68
N ARG A 20 12.88 1.17 5.11
CA ARG A 20 13.90 0.25 4.59
C ARG A 20 13.60 -1.21 4.90
N LEU A 21 12.94 -1.49 6.02
CA LEU A 21 12.48 -2.84 6.37
C LEU A 21 11.23 -3.27 5.60
N GLY A 22 10.62 -2.39 4.80
CA GLY A 22 9.45 -2.69 3.97
C GLY A 22 8.15 -2.71 4.76
N THR A 23 8.01 -1.78 5.71
CA THR A 23 6.78 -1.58 6.49
C THR A 23 5.59 -1.17 5.60
N PHE A 24 5.84 -0.24 4.67
CA PHE A 24 4.85 0.26 3.73
C PHE A 24 4.99 -0.41 2.37
N THR A 25 3.89 -0.47 1.64
CA THR A 25 3.82 -1.03 0.29
C THR A 25 2.51 -0.65 -0.38
N VAL A 26 2.36 -1.01 -1.66
CA VAL A 26 1.19 -0.67 -2.48
C VAL A 26 -0.02 -1.59 -2.22
N PRO A 27 -1.26 -1.16 -2.58
CA PRO A 27 -2.42 -2.03 -2.56
C PRO A 27 -2.19 -3.35 -3.31
N GLY A 28 -2.57 -4.47 -2.69
CA GLY A 28 -2.36 -5.81 -3.21
C GLY A 28 -1.02 -6.47 -2.86
N ASP A 29 -0.11 -5.78 -2.16
CA ASP A 29 1.17 -6.31 -1.69
C ASP A 29 1.35 -6.23 -0.16
N GLY A 30 0.28 -5.84 0.54
CA GLY A 30 0.23 -5.64 1.99
C GLY A 30 -0.81 -6.51 2.69
N ASP A 31 -1.11 -6.18 3.95
CA ASP A 31 -2.08 -6.93 4.76
C ASP A 31 -3.48 -6.30 4.77
N LEU A 32 -3.65 -5.14 4.12
CA LEU A 32 -4.92 -4.43 4.07
C LEU A 32 -5.76 -4.91 2.90
N ASP A 33 -7.01 -5.26 3.17
CA ASP A 33 -8.04 -5.44 2.15
C ASP A 33 -8.69 -4.08 1.85
N PHE A 34 -8.51 -3.61 0.61
CA PHE A 34 -9.05 -2.35 0.14
C PHE A 34 -10.44 -2.48 -0.51
N ALA A 35 -10.96 -3.69 -0.74
CA ALA A 35 -12.27 -3.86 -1.38
C ALA A 35 -13.40 -3.10 -0.64
N PRO A 36 -13.51 -3.17 0.71
CA PRO A 36 -14.55 -2.44 1.42
C PRO A 36 -14.40 -0.91 1.33
N LEU A 37 -13.16 -0.40 1.19
CA LEU A 37 -12.92 1.02 1.02
C LEU A 37 -13.42 1.52 -0.35
N PHE A 38 -13.17 0.75 -1.41
CA PHE A 38 -13.65 1.09 -2.74
C PHE A 38 -15.18 1.05 -2.83
N GLU A 39 -15.81 0.06 -2.20
CA GLU A 39 -17.27 -0.03 -2.09
C GLU A 39 -17.85 1.21 -1.38
N LEU A 40 -17.29 1.58 -0.22
CA LEU A 40 -17.72 2.76 0.52
C LEU A 40 -17.58 4.06 -0.29
N LEU A 41 -16.48 4.22 -1.02
CA LEU A 41 -16.28 5.40 -1.88
C LEU A 41 -17.31 5.45 -3.02
N ALA A 42 -17.59 4.30 -3.65
CA ALA A 42 -18.61 4.20 -4.69
C ALA A 42 -20.02 4.51 -4.15
N GLU A 43 -20.39 3.96 -2.99
CA GLU A 43 -21.70 4.19 -2.35
C GLU A 43 -21.91 5.64 -1.92
N SER A 44 -20.84 6.32 -1.49
CA SER A 44 -20.90 7.73 -1.11
C SER A 44 -20.99 8.68 -2.32
N GLY A 45 -20.86 8.17 -3.54
CA GLY A 45 -20.81 8.99 -4.75
C GLY A 45 -19.56 9.86 -4.81
N TYR A 46 -18.44 9.40 -4.25
CA TYR A 46 -17.20 10.16 -4.25
C TYR A 46 -16.69 10.37 -5.68
N GLU A 47 -16.47 11.63 -6.06
CA GLU A 47 -15.86 12.03 -7.32
C GLU A 47 -14.61 12.85 -7.04
N GLY A 48 -13.45 12.27 -7.31
CA GLY A 48 -12.17 12.92 -7.05
C GLY A 48 -10.99 12.01 -7.34
N TRP A 49 -9.82 12.43 -6.87
CA TRP A 49 -8.57 11.72 -7.11
C TRP A 49 -8.28 10.70 -6.01
N MET A 50 -7.92 9.50 -6.42
CA MET A 50 -7.24 8.52 -5.57
C MET A 50 -5.79 8.42 -6.01
N ILE A 51 -4.88 8.59 -5.05
CA ILE A 51 -3.44 8.55 -5.29
C ILE A 51 -2.89 7.32 -4.56
N VAL A 52 -2.12 6.51 -5.28
CA VAL A 52 -1.32 5.43 -4.66
C VAL A 52 -0.01 6.04 -4.20
N GLU A 53 0.26 5.95 -2.91
CA GLU A 53 1.52 6.34 -2.28
C GLU A 53 2.06 5.16 -1.46
N ALA A 54 3.35 4.90 -1.58
CA ALA A 54 4.04 3.86 -0.81
C ALA A 54 5.54 4.20 -0.68
N GLU A 55 6.00 4.39 0.55
CA GLU A 55 7.40 4.63 0.86
C GLU A 55 8.14 3.29 0.93
N GLN A 56 8.96 3.03 -0.07
CA GLN A 56 9.75 1.80 -0.18
C GLN A 56 11.18 2.12 -0.57
N ASP A 57 12.11 1.22 -0.23
CA ASP A 57 13.47 1.28 -0.77
C ASP A 57 13.45 0.90 -2.26
N PRO A 58 13.74 1.81 -3.20
CA PRO A 58 13.63 1.55 -4.63
C PRO A 58 14.66 0.53 -5.14
N ALA A 59 15.73 0.26 -4.38
CA ALA A 59 16.67 -0.81 -4.72
C ALA A 59 16.10 -2.21 -4.46
N ILE A 60 15.09 -2.33 -3.60
CA ILE A 60 14.42 -3.58 -3.24
C ILE A 60 13.06 -3.67 -3.93
N ALA A 61 12.35 -2.55 -4.06
CA ALA A 61 11.03 -2.43 -4.65
C ALA A 61 11.06 -1.47 -5.84
N ASP A 62 11.28 -2.00 -7.04
CA ASP A 62 11.31 -1.19 -8.27
C ASP A 62 10.02 -0.36 -8.41
N PRO A 63 10.11 0.98 -8.56
CA PRO A 63 8.93 1.83 -8.59
C PRO A 63 7.95 1.52 -9.72
N LEU A 64 8.44 1.13 -10.91
CA LEU A 64 7.57 0.82 -12.04
C LEU A 64 6.83 -0.50 -11.82
N GLU A 65 7.53 -1.52 -11.34
CA GLU A 65 6.93 -2.81 -10.99
C GLU A 65 5.80 -2.64 -9.97
N TYR A 66 6.06 -1.89 -8.90
CA TYR A 66 5.09 -1.67 -7.82
C TYR A 66 3.91 -0.78 -8.26
N ALA A 67 4.14 0.22 -9.11
CA ALA A 67 3.06 0.99 -9.72
C ALA A 67 2.13 0.11 -10.58
N ILE A 68 2.71 -0.80 -11.39
CA ILE A 68 1.94 -1.76 -12.19
C ILE A 68 1.19 -2.75 -11.29
N LYS A 69 1.82 -3.24 -10.22
CA LYS A 69 1.19 -4.13 -9.24
C LYS A 69 -0.05 -3.49 -8.61
N ALA A 70 0.09 -2.25 -8.13
CA ALA A 70 -1.02 -1.47 -7.58
C ALA A 70 -2.15 -1.30 -8.59
N ARG A 71 -1.82 -0.89 -9.82
CA ARG A 71 -2.80 -0.67 -10.89
C ARG A 71 -3.59 -1.93 -11.22
N LYS A 72 -2.93 -3.09 -11.27
CA LYS A 72 -3.57 -4.40 -11.51
C LYS A 72 -4.53 -4.77 -10.39
N TYR A 73 -4.11 -4.58 -9.14
CA TYR A 73 -4.96 -4.83 -7.97
C TYR A 73 -6.21 -3.95 -8.01
N ILE A 74 -6.04 -2.63 -8.20
CA ILE A 74 -7.16 -1.67 -8.27
C ILE A 74 -8.11 -2.05 -9.41
N LYS A 75 -7.59 -2.39 -10.60
CA LYS A 75 -8.43 -2.81 -11.74
C LYS A 75 -9.28 -4.02 -11.41
N LYS A 76 -8.69 -5.00 -10.74
CA LYS A 76 -9.36 -6.26 -10.40
C LYS A 76 -10.43 -6.06 -9.33
N THR A 77 -10.14 -5.23 -8.33
CA THR A 77 -10.97 -5.11 -7.13
C THR A 77 -12.06 -4.04 -7.28
N ALA A 78 -11.75 -2.91 -7.90
CA ALA A 78 -12.65 -1.76 -8.02
C ALA A 78 -13.18 -1.52 -9.45
N GLY A 79 -12.67 -2.22 -10.46
CA GLY A 79 -13.12 -2.08 -11.85
C GLY A 79 -12.71 -0.79 -12.56
N ILE A 80 -11.95 0.08 -11.88
CA ILE A 80 -11.40 1.34 -12.42
C ILE A 80 -9.96 1.18 -12.91
#